data_AF-A0A377BDK9-F1
#
_entry.id   AF-A0A377BDK9-F1
#
_cell.length_a   1.000
_cell.length_b   1.000
_cell.length_c   1.000
_cell.angle_alpha   90.00
_cell.angle_beta   90.00
_cell.angle_gamma   90.00
#
_symmetry.space_group_name_H-M   'P 1'
#
loop_
_entity.id
_entity.type
_entity.pdbx_description
1 polymer ?
#
loop_
_entity_poly.entity_id
_entity_poly.type
_entity_poly.pdbx_seq_one_letter_code
_entity_poly.pdbx_strand_id
1 'polypeptide(L)'
;MKHVFASLFNDRAISYRVHQGYDHRGVALSAGVQRMVRSDLASSGVMFSIDTESGFDQVVFITSAWGLGEMVVQGAVNPDEFYVHKPTLAANRPAIVRRTMGSKKIRMVYAPTQEHGKQVKIEDVPQEQRDIFSLTNEEVQELAKQAVQIEKHYGRPMDIEWAKDGHTGKTVHCAGASGNRALTRSGHGALYAAFTG
;
A
#
# COMPACT_ATOMS: atom_id res chain seq x y z
N MET A 1 14.52 -16.21 -1.34
CA MET A 1 14.25 -16.71 -2.72
C MET A 1 13.57 -18.07 -2.75
N LYS A 2 14.13 -19.15 -2.20
CA LYS A 2 13.50 -20.50 -2.23
C LYS A 2 12.05 -20.51 -1.71
N HIS A 3 11.75 -19.76 -0.65
CA HIS A 3 10.39 -19.59 -0.12
C HIS A 3 9.41 -18.87 -1.06
N VAL A 4 9.90 -17.96 -1.91
CA VAL A 4 9.08 -17.25 -2.90
C VAL A 4 8.67 -18.20 -4.02
N PHE A 5 9.59 -19.02 -4.52
CA PHE A 5 9.26 -20.06 -5.51
C PHE A 5 8.38 -21.18 -4.92
N ALA A 6 8.57 -21.54 -3.66
CA ALA A 6 7.73 -22.52 -2.97
C ALA A 6 6.29 -22.02 -2.75
N SER A 7 6.07 -20.70 -2.61
CA SER A 7 4.72 -20.16 -2.40
C SER A 7 3.80 -20.37 -3.61
N LEU A 8 4.38 -20.55 -4.81
CA LEU A 8 3.65 -20.91 -6.03
C LEU A 8 2.90 -22.25 -5.89
N PHE A 9 3.32 -23.12 -4.97
CA PHE A 9 2.74 -24.45 -4.77
C PHE A 9 1.94 -24.58 -3.47
N ASN A 10 1.57 -23.46 -2.83
CA ASN A 10 0.64 -23.54 -1.73
C ASN A 10 -0.76 -23.94 -2.22
N ASP A 11 -1.54 -24.61 -1.36
CA ASP A 11 -2.85 -25.18 -1.70
C ASP A 11 -3.80 -24.14 -2.28
N ARG A 12 -3.69 -22.90 -1.81
CA ARG A 12 -4.49 -21.76 -2.27
C ARG A 12 -4.16 -21.33 -3.70
N ALA A 13 -2.88 -21.27 -4.06
CA ALA A 13 -2.41 -20.93 -5.41
C ALA A 13 -2.71 -22.06 -6.41
N ILE A 14 -2.71 -23.32 -5.95
CA ILE A 14 -3.16 -24.47 -6.76
C ILE A 14 -4.66 -24.38 -7.01
N SER A 15 -5.48 -24.22 -5.97
CA SER A 15 -6.93 -24.10 -6.08
C SER A 15 -7.37 -22.95 -6.99
N TYR A 16 -6.74 -21.76 -6.86
CA TYR A 16 -7.04 -20.61 -7.72
C TYR A 16 -6.76 -20.89 -9.21
N ARG A 17 -5.66 -21.59 -9.54
CA ARG A 17 -5.31 -21.93 -10.92
C ARG A 17 -6.28 -22.94 -11.55
N VAL A 18 -6.71 -23.93 -10.75
CA VAL A 18 -7.74 -24.90 -11.18
C VAL A 18 -9.05 -24.17 -11.47
N HIS A 19 -9.45 -23.23 -10.62
CA HIS A 19 -10.67 -22.45 -10.81
C HIS A 19 -10.61 -21.47 -12.00
N GLN A 20 -9.43 -20.98 -12.37
CA GLN A 20 -9.23 -20.07 -13.52
C GLN A 20 -8.86 -20.79 -14.83
N GLY A 21 -8.78 -22.13 -14.83
CA GLY A 21 -8.55 -22.95 -16.04
C GLY A 21 -7.12 -22.92 -16.60
N TYR A 22 -6.11 -22.58 -15.80
CA TYR A 22 -4.71 -22.55 -16.25
C TYR A 22 -4.04 -23.93 -16.20
N ASP A 23 -3.36 -24.32 -17.29
CA ASP A 23 -2.57 -25.57 -17.36
C ASP A 23 -1.34 -25.50 -16.43
N HIS A 24 -1.15 -26.55 -15.62
CA HIS A 24 -0.21 -26.59 -14.50
C HIS A 24 1.28 -26.48 -14.91
N ARG A 25 1.60 -26.60 -16.21
CA ARG A 25 2.98 -26.74 -16.72
C ARG A 25 3.60 -25.46 -17.27
N GLY A 26 2.88 -24.33 -17.28
CA GLY A 26 3.32 -23.09 -17.93
C GLY A 26 3.57 -21.88 -17.02
N VAL A 27 3.49 -22.03 -15.70
CA VAL A 27 3.55 -20.88 -14.79
C VAL A 27 4.99 -20.59 -14.36
N ALA A 28 5.56 -19.52 -14.90
CA ALA A 28 6.81 -18.95 -14.41
C ALA A 28 6.53 -17.95 -13.29
N LEU A 29 7.34 -17.98 -12.23
CA LEU A 29 7.33 -16.97 -11.17
C LEU A 29 8.61 -16.14 -11.30
N SER A 30 8.48 -14.82 -11.34
CA SER A 30 9.60 -13.91 -11.16
C SER A 30 9.67 -13.46 -9.70
N ALA A 31 10.87 -13.22 -9.20
CA ALA A 31 11.07 -12.71 -7.84
C ALA A 31 11.77 -11.36 -7.91
N GLY A 32 11.02 -10.30 -7.67
CA GLY A 32 11.55 -8.94 -7.55
C GLY A 32 12.36 -8.78 -6.26
N VAL A 33 13.59 -8.26 -6.38
CA VAL A 33 14.39 -7.83 -5.23
C VAL A 33 14.42 -6.32 -5.24
N GLN A 34 13.68 -5.69 -4.33
CA GLN A 34 13.61 -4.25 -4.20
C GLN A 34 14.37 -3.80 -2.95
N ARG A 35 15.07 -2.67 -3.05
CA ARG A 35 15.66 -2.01 -1.88
C ARG A 35 14.54 -1.52 -0.96
N MET A 36 14.61 -1.92 0.31
CA MET A 36 13.62 -1.50 1.30
C MET A 36 13.78 -0.03 1.67
N VAL A 37 12.67 0.68 1.75
CA VAL A 37 12.58 2.05 2.26
C VAL A 37 12.55 2.03 3.78
N ARG A 38 13.15 3.02 4.45
CA ARG A 38 13.20 3.12 5.92
C ARG A 38 11.92 3.73 6.50
N SER A 39 10.76 3.20 6.10
CA SER A 39 9.46 3.63 6.63
C SER A 39 9.16 3.09 8.02
N ASP A 40 9.96 2.15 8.53
CA ASP A 40 10.00 1.76 9.95
C ASP A 40 10.20 2.97 10.88
N LEU A 41 10.86 4.02 10.38
CA LEU A 41 11.11 5.28 11.10
C LEU A 41 10.10 6.40 10.76
N ALA A 42 9.15 6.14 9.88
CA ALA A 42 8.16 7.11 9.41
C ALA A 42 6.83 6.40 9.13
N SER A 43 6.23 6.62 7.96
CA SER A 43 4.91 6.13 7.59
C SER A 43 4.90 5.46 6.23
N SER A 44 3.89 4.65 5.99
CA SER A 44 3.60 4.01 4.71
C SER A 44 2.11 3.71 4.60
N GLY A 45 1.67 3.33 3.40
CA GLY A 45 0.29 2.97 3.19
C GLY A 45 -0.03 2.74 1.73
N VAL A 46 -1.31 2.89 1.40
CA VAL A 46 -1.86 2.63 0.07
C VAL A 46 -2.64 3.85 -0.40
N MET A 47 -2.60 4.12 -1.70
CA MET A 47 -3.44 5.10 -2.36
C MET A 47 -4.23 4.45 -3.48
N PHE A 48 -5.47 4.90 -3.63
CA PHE A 48 -6.32 4.58 -4.77
C PHE A 48 -6.59 5.87 -5.52
N SER A 49 -6.41 5.87 -6.84
CA SER A 49 -6.79 7.02 -7.67
C SER A 49 -8.32 7.11 -7.91
N ILE A 50 -9.11 6.42 -7.10
CA ILE A 50 -10.58 6.40 -7.15
C ILE A 50 -11.08 6.16 -5.72
N ASP A 51 -12.28 6.62 -5.41
CA ASP A 51 -12.99 6.12 -4.24
C ASP A 51 -13.44 4.68 -4.49
N THR A 52 -12.84 3.72 -3.80
CA THR A 52 -13.12 2.29 -3.95
C THR A 52 -14.49 1.87 -3.42
N GLU A 53 -15.14 2.70 -2.59
CA GLU A 53 -16.47 2.39 -2.04
C GLU A 53 -17.59 2.81 -2.98
N SER A 54 -17.52 4.04 -3.51
CA SER A 54 -18.56 4.61 -4.38
C SER A 54 -18.26 4.50 -5.86
N GLY A 55 -17.01 4.26 -6.25
CA GLY A 55 -16.54 4.36 -7.63
C GLY A 55 -16.35 5.81 -8.12
N PHE A 56 -16.39 6.80 -7.23
CA PHE A 56 -16.20 8.21 -7.61
C PHE A 56 -14.73 8.48 -8.01
N ASP A 57 -14.52 8.81 -9.29
CA ASP A 57 -13.20 8.92 -9.92
C ASP A 57 -12.53 10.29 -9.79
N GLN A 58 -13.18 11.27 -9.18
CA GLN A 58 -12.64 12.63 -9.02
C GLN A 58 -11.85 12.81 -7.72
N VAL A 59 -11.57 11.74 -6.99
CA VAL A 59 -10.79 11.77 -5.75
C VAL A 59 -9.63 10.79 -5.77
N VAL A 60 -8.56 11.13 -5.05
CA VAL A 60 -7.55 10.18 -4.61
C VAL A 60 -7.85 9.85 -3.15
N PHE A 61 -8.00 8.57 -2.85
CA PHE A 61 -8.12 8.05 -1.49
C PHE A 61 -6.75 7.58 -1.01
N ILE A 62 -6.31 8.08 0.14
CA ILE A 62 -4.98 7.80 0.71
C ILE A 62 -5.15 7.24 2.11
N THR A 63 -4.51 6.11 2.37
CA THR A 63 -4.38 5.53 3.71
C THR A 63 -2.94 5.66 4.18
N SER A 64 -2.75 5.89 5.48
CA SER A 64 -1.42 6.04 6.08
C SER A 64 -1.35 5.49 7.50
N ALA A 65 -0.32 4.73 7.81
CA ALA A 65 0.01 4.31 9.17
C ALA A 65 1.52 4.42 9.43
N TRP A 66 1.91 4.35 10.69
CA TRP A 66 3.32 4.32 11.08
C TRP A 66 3.97 2.97 10.77
N GLY A 67 5.24 2.98 10.37
CA GLY A 67 6.04 1.77 10.13
C GLY A 67 5.99 1.24 8.70
N LEU A 68 6.31 -0.05 8.54
CA LEU A 68 6.28 -0.77 7.27
C LEU A 68 4.85 -1.04 6.79
N GLY A 69 4.62 -0.99 5.47
CA GLY A 69 3.28 -0.93 4.86
C GLY A 69 2.47 -2.21 4.92
N GLU A 70 3.10 -3.34 5.25
CA GLU A 70 2.46 -4.65 5.30
C GLU A 70 1.23 -4.68 6.22
N MET A 71 1.28 -3.95 7.34
CA MET A 71 0.15 -3.86 8.28
C MET A 71 -1.10 -3.19 7.67
N VAL A 72 -0.89 -2.22 6.77
CA VAL A 72 -1.99 -1.53 6.07
C VAL A 72 -2.54 -2.43 4.97
N VAL A 73 -1.67 -3.07 4.18
CA VAL A 73 -2.05 -3.96 3.07
C VAL A 73 -2.85 -5.17 3.57
N GLN A 74 -2.48 -5.73 4.73
CA GLN A 74 -3.21 -6.83 5.37
C GLN A 74 -4.51 -6.40 6.06
N GLY A 75 -4.76 -5.09 6.23
CA GLY A 75 -5.89 -4.59 7.03
C GLY A 75 -5.74 -4.85 8.54
N ALA A 76 -4.51 -5.07 9.02
CA ALA A 76 -4.21 -5.38 10.41
C ALA A 76 -4.11 -4.13 11.30
N VAL A 77 -4.01 -2.94 10.70
CA VAL A 77 -4.04 -1.64 11.40
C VAL A 77 -5.18 -0.78 10.85
N ASN A 78 -5.78 0.04 11.70
CA ASN A 78 -6.72 1.09 11.28
C ASN A 78 -5.92 2.38 10.99
N PRO A 79 -5.71 2.73 9.70
CA PRO A 79 -4.84 3.82 9.27
C PRO A 79 -5.56 5.18 9.31
N ASP A 80 -4.79 6.26 9.20
CA ASP A 80 -5.35 7.54 8.80
C ASP A 80 -5.86 7.48 7.37
N GLU A 81 -6.92 8.22 7.09
CA GLU A 81 -7.59 8.29 5.81
C GLU A 81 -7.69 9.74 5.32
N PHE A 82 -7.40 9.95 4.04
CA PHE A 82 -7.47 11.24 3.39
C PHE A 82 -8.14 11.12 2.03
N TYR A 83 -9.01 12.08 1.72
CA TYR A 83 -9.59 12.22 0.38
C TYR A 83 -9.12 13.53 -0.23
N VAL A 84 -8.59 13.45 -1.45
CA VAL A 84 -8.05 14.60 -2.18
C VAL A 84 -8.79 14.77 -3.50
N HIS A 85 -9.43 15.91 -3.72
CA HIS A 85 -10.21 16.20 -4.93
C HIS A 85 -9.28 16.55 -6.12
N LYS A 86 -9.29 15.72 -7.16
CA LYS A 86 -8.37 15.84 -8.31
C LYS A 86 -8.50 17.17 -9.06
N PRO A 87 -9.71 17.70 -9.38
CA PRO A 87 -9.84 19.01 -10.03
C PRO A 87 -9.25 20.16 -9.21
N THR A 88 -9.47 20.17 -7.89
CA THR A 88 -8.91 21.21 -7.00
C THR A 88 -7.39 21.10 -6.92
N LEU A 89 -6.87 19.86 -6.90
CA LEU A 89 -5.43 19.58 -6.90
C LEU A 89 -4.77 20.08 -8.19
N ALA A 90 -5.40 19.84 -9.35
CA ALA A 90 -4.93 20.32 -10.66
C ALA A 90 -4.90 21.84 -10.74
N ALA A 91 -5.80 22.52 -10.03
CA ALA A 91 -5.81 23.98 -9.90
C ALA A 91 -4.78 24.53 -8.89
N ASN A 92 -3.91 23.69 -8.32
CA ASN A 92 -2.93 24.03 -7.27
C ASN A 92 -3.55 24.72 -6.04
N ARG A 93 -4.76 24.30 -5.66
CA ARG A 93 -5.46 24.78 -4.46
C ARG A 93 -5.46 23.70 -3.37
N PRO A 94 -5.67 24.05 -2.09
CA PRO A 94 -5.87 23.07 -1.03
C PRO A 94 -7.00 22.10 -1.37
N ALA A 95 -6.63 20.83 -1.63
CA ALA A 95 -7.51 19.85 -2.26
C ALA A 95 -7.99 18.73 -1.32
N ILE A 96 -7.53 18.73 -0.07
CA ILE A 96 -7.94 17.73 0.93
C ILE A 96 -9.38 18.05 1.36
N VAL A 97 -10.32 17.18 1.00
CA VAL A 97 -11.75 17.37 1.29
C VAL A 97 -12.20 16.64 2.54
N ARG A 98 -11.49 15.59 2.95
CA ARG A 98 -11.77 14.83 4.18
C ARG A 98 -10.48 14.27 4.78
N ARG A 99 -10.45 14.24 6.11
CA ARG A 99 -9.41 13.61 6.92
C ARG A 99 -10.10 12.80 8.01
N THR A 100 -9.66 11.57 8.23
CA THR A 100 -10.16 10.72 9.31
C THR A 100 -8.96 10.09 10.00
N MET A 101 -8.88 10.25 11.32
CA MET A 101 -7.74 9.77 12.11
C MET A 101 -7.94 8.30 12.45
N GLY A 102 -6.96 7.48 12.08
CA GLY A 102 -6.94 6.07 12.45
C GLY A 102 -6.38 5.86 13.84
N SER A 103 -6.76 4.75 14.48
CA SER A 103 -6.25 4.42 15.82
C SER A 103 -4.75 4.12 15.85
N LYS A 104 -4.17 3.66 14.72
CA LYS A 104 -2.73 3.39 14.53
C LYS A 104 -2.07 2.67 15.71
N LYS A 105 -2.75 1.68 16.31
CA LYS A 105 -2.34 1.07 17.58
C LYS A 105 -1.00 0.35 17.50
N ILE A 106 -0.73 -0.29 16.37
CA ILE A 106 0.45 -1.12 16.15
C ILE A 106 1.17 -0.69 14.87
N ARG A 107 2.48 -0.92 14.84
CA ARG A 107 3.34 -0.72 13.67
C ARG A 107 4.30 -1.89 13.49
N MET A 108 4.71 -2.12 12.26
CA MET A 108 5.80 -3.05 11.95
C MET A 108 7.10 -2.28 11.75
N VAL A 109 8.19 -2.74 12.36
CA VAL A 109 9.52 -2.14 12.31
C VAL A 109 10.59 -3.22 12.10
N TYR A 110 11.81 -2.82 11.74
CA TYR A 110 12.93 -3.78 11.69
C TYR A 110 13.23 -4.32 13.08
N ALA A 111 13.43 -5.64 13.14
CA ALA A 111 13.95 -6.28 14.33
C ALA A 111 15.48 -6.11 14.37
N PRO A 112 16.09 -6.07 15.57
CA PRO A 112 17.55 -5.99 15.71
C PRO A 112 18.28 -7.30 15.36
N THR A 113 17.56 -8.33 14.91
CA THR A 113 18.12 -9.65 14.55
C THR A 113 18.31 -9.80 13.04
N GLN A 114 19.31 -10.58 12.65
CA GLN A 114 19.52 -11.01 11.27
C GLN A 114 19.00 -12.44 11.01
N GLU A 115 18.34 -13.06 11.98
CA GLU A 115 17.72 -14.37 11.82
C GLU A 115 16.71 -14.38 10.67
N HIS A 116 16.80 -15.41 9.83
CA HIS A 116 15.92 -15.54 8.67
C HIS A 116 14.46 -15.70 9.10
N GLY A 117 13.58 -14.85 8.56
CA GLY A 117 12.14 -14.86 8.86
C GLY A 117 11.76 -14.06 10.11
N LYS A 118 12.73 -13.45 10.82
CA LYS A 118 12.49 -12.64 12.02
C LYS A 118 13.03 -11.21 11.89
N GLN A 119 13.27 -10.73 10.66
CA GLN A 119 13.86 -9.42 10.42
C GLN A 119 12.91 -8.25 10.68
N VAL A 120 11.63 -8.52 10.96
CA VAL A 120 10.62 -7.53 11.34
C VAL A 120 9.96 -7.94 12.65
N LYS A 121 9.49 -6.93 13.41
CA LYS A 121 8.67 -7.12 14.60
C LYS A 121 7.49 -6.15 14.57
N ILE A 122 6.41 -6.53 15.25
CA ILE A 122 5.25 -5.67 15.49
C ILE A 122 5.38 -5.12 16.91
N GLU A 123 5.15 -3.82 17.07
CA GLU A 123 5.14 -3.15 18.36
C GLU A 123 4.00 -2.13 18.45
N ASP A 124 3.62 -1.77 19.69
CA ASP A 124 2.66 -0.71 19.92
C ASP A 124 3.24 0.65 19.53
N VAL A 125 2.43 1.46 18.87
CA VAL A 125 2.78 2.86 18.58
C VAL A 125 2.63 3.67 19.87
N PRO A 126 3.54 4.60 20.22
CA PRO A 126 3.35 5.49 21.37
C PRO A 126 2.06 6.31 21.25
N GLN A 127 1.36 6.55 22.37
CA GLN A 127 0.07 7.25 22.35
C GLN A 127 0.16 8.63 21.66
N GLU A 128 1.24 9.37 21.90
CA GLU A 128 1.54 10.66 21.27
C GLU A 128 1.54 10.62 19.74
N GLN A 129 1.97 9.50 19.15
CA GLN A 129 1.97 9.28 17.69
C GLN A 129 0.61 8.81 17.16
N ARG A 130 -0.22 8.19 18.00
CA ARG A 130 -1.58 7.75 17.60
C ARG A 130 -2.50 8.94 17.42
N ASP A 131 -2.35 9.96 18.27
CA ASP A 131 -3.21 11.14 18.34
C ASP A 131 -2.84 12.24 17.33
N ILE A 132 -1.89 11.95 16.44
CA ILE A 132 -1.52 12.82 15.31
C ILE A 132 -1.67 12.07 13.98
N PHE A 133 -1.80 12.83 12.90
CA PHE A 133 -1.76 12.26 11.56
C PHE A 133 -0.32 11.88 11.18
N SER A 134 -0.19 10.73 10.53
CA SER A 134 1.09 10.19 10.07
C SER A 134 1.66 10.86 8.81
N LEU A 135 0.90 11.79 8.23
CA LEU A 135 1.27 12.64 7.11
C LEU A 135 0.88 14.09 7.36
N THR A 136 1.68 15.02 6.86
CA THR A 136 1.28 16.43 6.77
C THR A 136 0.36 16.67 5.58
N ASN A 137 -0.30 17.83 5.55
CA ASN A 137 -1.18 18.18 4.42
C ASN A 137 -0.40 18.31 3.10
N GLU A 138 0.83 18.80 3.17
CA GLU A 138 1.73 18.96 2.03
C GLU A 138 2.11 17.59 1.46
N GLU A 139 2.42 16.63 2.34
CA GLU A 139 2.74 15.26 1.95
C GLU A 139 1.54 14.54 1.33
N VAL A 140 0.34 14.73 1.88
CA VAL A 140 -0.92 14.21 1.31
C VAL A 140 -1.16 14.75 -0.11
N GLN A 141 -0.94 16.05 -0.32
CA GLN A 141 -1.10 16.65 -1.65
C GLN A 141 -0.03 16.16 -2.64
N GLU A 142 1.22 16.01 -2.20
CA GLU A 142 2.30 15.52 -3.04
C GLU A 142 2.06 14.06 -3.47
N LEU A 143 1.65 13.21 -2.52
CA LEU A 143 1.22 11.85 -2.77
C LEU A 143 0.06 11.78 -3.79
N ALA A 144 -0.96 12.63 -3.62
CA ALA A 144 -2.08 12.69 -4.56
C ALA A 144 -1.66 13.12 -5.97
N LYS A 145 -0.72 14.07 -6.10
CA LYS A 145 -0.18 14.47 -7.43
C LYS A 145 0.51 13.29 -8.11
N GLN A 146 1.27 12.53 -7.35
CA GLN A 146 1.98 11.35 -7.85
C GLN A 146 0.97 10.25 -8.27
N ALA A 147 -0.09 10.02 -7.48
CA ALA A 147 -1.16 9.08 -7.85
C ALA A 147 -1.85 9.46 -9.17
N VAL A 148 -2.18 10.74 -9.38
CA VAL A 148 -2.78 11.23 -10.64
C VAL A 148 -1.83 11.07 -11.83
N GLN A 149 -0.52 11.30 -11.64
CA GLN A 149 0.48 11.08 -12.69
C GLN A 149 0.58 9.60 -13.08
N ILE A 150 0.56 8.70 -12.10
CA ILE A 150 0.58 7.24 -12.31
C ILE A 150 -0.69 6.79 -13.03
N GLU A 151 -1.87 7.21 -12.57
CA GLU A 151 -3.16 6.96 -13.25
C GLU A 151 -3.13 7.42 -14.71
N LYS A 152 -2.65 8.64 -14.97
CA LYS A 152 -2.54 9.17 -16.33
C LYS A 152 -1.62 8.33 -17.22
N HIS A 153 -0.52 7.83 -16.65
CA HIS A 153 0.44 7.00 -17.39
C HIS A 153 -0.18 5.65 -17.79
N TYR A 154 -0.96 5.02 -16.91
CA TYR A 154 -1.58 3.71 -17.17
C TYR A 154 -2.97 3.80 -17.81
N GLY A 155 -3.61 4.97 -17.84
CA GLY A 155 -4.90 5.21 -18.47
C GLY A 155 -6.10 4.56 -17.75
N ARG A 156 -5.95 4.20 -16.46
CA ARG A 156 -6.98 3.54 -15.65
C ARG A 156 -6.77 3.81 -14.16
N PRO A 157 -7.80 3.63 -13.30
CA PRO A 157 -7.64 3.72 -11.86
C PRO A 157 -6.56 2.77 -11.33
N MET A 158 -5.76 3.25 -10.38
CA MET A 158 -4.59 2.54 -9.86
C MET A 158 -4.66 2.39 -8.33
N ASP A 159 -4.27 1.21 -7.87
CA ASP A 159 -3.93 0.89 -6.48
C ASP A 159 -2.41 1.00 -6.33
N ILE A 160 -1.92 1.85 -5.42
CA ILE A 160 -0.52 2.28 -5.34
C ILE A 160 -0.03 2.15 -3.90
N GLU A 161 1.00 1.34 -3.68
CA GLU A 161 1.70 1.26 -2.40
C GLU A 161 2.79 2.35 -2.31
N TRP A 162 2.89 3.00 -1.14
CA TRP A 162 3.86 4.06 -0.92
C TRP A 162 4.49 3.96 0.47
N ALA A 163 5.69 4.52 0.60
CA ALA A 163 6.48 4.55 1.82
C ALA A 163 7.24 5.87 1.94
N LYS A 164 7.21 6.48 3.12
CA LYS A 164 8.04 7.64 3.46
C LYS A 164 9.36 7.16 4.05
N ASP A 165 10.47 7.60 3.47
CA ASP A 165 11.79 7.31 4.02
C ASP A 165 12.02 8.17 5.28
N GLY A 166 12.21 7.53 6.43
CA GLY A 166 12.41 8.26 7.69
C GLY A 166 13.78 8.93 7.84
N HIS A 167 14.76 8.65 6.97
CA HIS A 167 16.04 9.38 6.96
C HIS A 167 15.97 10.64 6.12
N THR A 168 15.35 10.56 4.94
CA THR A 168 15.30 11.70 4.01
C THR A 168 14.02 12.50 4.06
N GLY A 169 12.96 11.98 4.72
CA GLY A 169 11.61 12.54 4.71
C GLY A 169 10.93 12.50 3.34
N LYS A 170 11.54 11.81 2.35
CA LYS A 170 11.00 11.77 0.98
C LYS A 170 10.01 10.62 0.86
N THR A 171 8.90 10.89 0.20
CA THR A 171 7.94 9.85 -0.13
C THR A 171 8.34 9.13 -1.41
N VAL A 172 8.34 7.81 -1.35
CA VAL A 172 8.73 6.90 -2.42
C VAL A 172 7.58 5.92 -2.66
N HIS A 173 7.25 5.64 -3.92
CA HIS A 173 6.29 4.58 -4.26
C HIS A 173 7.02 3.27 -4.42
N CYS A 174 6.52 2.23 -3.77
CA CYS A 174 7.04 0.88 -3.91
C CYS A 174 6.12 0.10 -4.86
N ALA A 175 6.71 -0.66 -5.77
CA ALA A 175 6.05 -1.18 -6.95
C ALA A 175 4.83 -2.06 -6.61
N GLY A 176 3.72 -1.83 -7.32
CA GLY A 176 2.49 -2.62 -7.20
C GLY A 176 1.26 -1.96 -7.80
N ALA A 177 1.39 -1.25 -8.93
CA ALA A 177 0.28 -0.52 -9.51
C ALA A 177 -0.73 -1.50 -10.16
N SER A 178 -1.70 -2.00 -9.39
CA SER A 178 -2.62 -3.05 -9.86
C SER A 178 -3.99 -2.48 -10.21
N GLY A 179 -4.30 -2.41 -11.51
CA GLY A 179 -5.58 -1.85 -12.00
C GLY A 179 -6.82 -2.66 -11.60
N ASN A 180 -6.67 -3.94 -11.26
CA ASN A 180 -7.81 -4.80 -10.90
C ASN A 180 -8.27 -4.62 -9.44
N ARG A 181 -7.40 -4.19 -8.50
CA ARG A 181 -7.79 -4.04 -7.08
C ARG A 181 -8.52 -2.73 -6.78
N ALA A 182 -8.30 -1.70 -7.58
CA ALA A 182 -8.98 -0.41 -7.41
C ALA A 182 -10.52 -0.49 -7.53
N LEU A 183 -11.05 -1.57 -8.12
CA LEU A 183 -12.48 -1.74 -8.40
C LEU A 183 -13.19 -2.79 -7.52
N THR A 184 -12.50 -3.54 -6.66
CA THR A 184 -13.05 -4.78 -6.06
C THR A 184 -12.92 -4.91 -4.54
N ARG A 185 -13.08 -3.83 -3.75
CA ARG A 185 -13.02 -3.94 -2.28
C ARG A 185 -14.35 -4.34 -1.61
N SER A 186 -15.10 -5.27 -2.22
CA SER A 186 -16.19 -6.00 -1.55
C SER A 186 -15.76 -7.46 -1.26
N GLY A 187 -15.35 -7.75 -0.03
CA GLY A 187 -15.27 -9.12 0.51
C GLY A 187 -13.86 -9.72 0.67
N HIS A 188 -13.48 -9.92 1.94
CA HIS A 188 -12.55 -10.92 2.49
C HIS A 188 -11.36 -11.42 1.62
N GLY A 189 -10.15 -11.04 2.05
CA GLY A 189 -8.92 -11.78 1.81
C GLY A 189 -7.88 -11.04 0.98
N ALA A 190 -7.00 -10.27 1.65
CA ALA A 190 -5.83 -9.68 1.02
C ALA A 190 -4.93 -10.80 0.43
N LEU A 191 -4.96 -10.90 -0.91
CA LEU A 191 -4.04 -11.67 -1.72
C LEU A 191 -2.68 -10.96 -1.71
N TYR A 192 -1.67 -11.63 -1.14
CA TYR A 192 -0.28 -11.35 -1.45
C TYR A 192 -0.09 -11.52 -2.97
N ALA A 193 0.02 -10.41 -3.69
CA ALA A 193 0.51 -10.48 -5.06
C ALA A 193 2.02 -10.72 -4.98
N ALA A 194 2.41 -11.95 -5.23
CA ALA A 194 3.74 -12.21 -5.74
C ALA A 194 3.87 -11.42 -7.05
N PHE A 195 4.91 -10.60 -7.12
CA PHE A 195 5.29 -9.80 -8.29
C PHE A 195 5.40 -10.69 -9.53
N THR A 196 4.44 -10.59 -10.45
CA THR A 196 4.57 -11.13 -11.81
C THR A 196 5.07 -10.00 -12.71
N GLY A 197 6.34 -10.09 -13.09
CA GLY A 197 6.86 -9.46 -14.31
C GLY A 197 6.74 -10.43 -15.48
#